data_AF-A0A4Q5J6A1-F1
#
_entry.id   AF-A0A4Q5J6A1-F1
#
_cell.length_a   1.000
_cell.length_b   1.000
_cell.length_c   1.000
_cell.angle_alpha   90.00
_cell.angle_beta   90.00
_cell.angle_gamma   90.00
#
_symmetry.space_group_name_H-M   'P 1'
#
loop_
_entity.id
_entity.type
_entity.pdbx_description
1 polymer ?
#
loop_
_entity_poly.entity_id
_entity_poly.type
_entity_poly.pdbx_seq_one_letter_code
_entity_poly.pdbx_strand_id
1 'polypeptide(L)'
;MTGRRSGWRVEVGEAQAAPASDPGTLIRSSDYRRLLVVAALVGVVVSLASWAFLELLHWIQVWVYEELPQALGHDSAPIWWPVPVLVLAGIVTAGAVRLTGGGGHVPYQGLSGGVTLPNAVPGVLLAALASIGLGLVLGPEAPLIALGSGLAIFAVKALRDIPDQAVSVISASAAFAALATIFGSPVIGAVILIEAAGLGGAMLPLILLPGLMSAGIGSLVFVGIGTWTGLDNSDYSLSPFSLPSYPVPTAVDFAWTLPLSVAAALAVFLVVEAAKVSARVVARSPWVLTPVAGLVVAALAIVFVASTDQSAEAVLFSGEDAFSALLSQAGSVSGWTLFLLVALKGVAWAISLGSFRGGPTFPALFLGAAGGLMAAQLPGFSETPAVAALMAASTVAVLRLPLSAVVITLLLTSRSGAGVGPIIIVAAVVAYLTIETLEAVRTRSREGGGPR
;
A
#
# COMPACT_ATOMS: atom_id res chain seq x y z
N MET A 1 6.94 -79.17 12.15
CA MET A 1 8.18 -79.22 11.34
C MET A 1 7.89 -78.65 9.96
N THR A 2 8.82 -77.85 9.42
CA THR A 2 8.92 -77.23 8.07
C THR A 2 7.78 -76.27 7.67
N GLY A 3 7.94 -74.97 7.41
CA GLY A 3 9.08 -74.17 6.99
C GLY A 3 8.80 -73.56 5.60
N ARG A 4 8.56 -72.24 5.51
CA ARG A 4 8.95 -71.37 4.36
C ARG A 4 8.55 -69.91 4.61
N ARG A 5 9.57 -69.07 4.78
CA ARG A 5 9.51 -67.61 4.62
C ARG A 5 9.55 -67.31 3.13
N SER A 6 8.60 -66.54 2.60
CA SER A 6 8.75 -65.88 1.29
C SER A 6 8.42 -64.41 1.43
N GLY A 7 9.46 -63.58 1.44
CA GLY A 7 9.34 -62.13 1.42
C GLY A 7 8.75 -61.66 0.09
N TRP A 8 7.68 -60.88 0.17
CA TRP A 8 7.27 -59.98 -0.90
C TRP A 8 7.92 -58.64 -0.64
N ARG A 9 9.02 -58.38 -1.33
CA ARG A 9 9.61 -57.05 -1.47
C ARG A 9 8.74 -56.32 -2.49
N VAL A 10 8.00 -55.30 -2.04
CA VAL A 10 7.38 -54.34 -2.96
C VAL A 10 8.52 -53.45 -3.45
N GLU A 11 8.99 -53.68 -4.68
CA GLU A 11 9.80 -52.69 -5.39
C GLU A 11 8.90 -51.48 -5.62
N VAL A 12 9.04 -50.48 -4.77
CA VAL A 12 8.56 -49.14 -5.04
C VAL A 12 9.46 -48.64 -6.15
N GLY A 13 9.01 -48.75 -7.39
CA GLY A 13 9.65 -48.08 -8.52
C GLY A 13 9.75 -46.61 -8.16
N GLU A 14 10.97 -46.11 -7.97
CA GLU A 14 11.24 -44.70 -7.84
C GLU A 14 10.63 -44.02 -9.06
N ALA A 15 9.55 -43.27 -8.84
CA ALA A 15 9.12 -42.27 -9.79
C ALA A 15 10.30 -41.31 -9.94
N GLN A 16 11.05 -41.50 -11.03
CA GLN A 16 12.22 -40.72 -11.35
C GLN A 16 11.76 -39.28 -11.52
N ALA A 17 11.91 -38.48 -10.46
CA ALA A 17 11.68 -37.06 -10.51
C ALA A 17 12.61 -36.50 -11.58
N ALA A 18 12.04 -35.88 -12.61
CA ALA A 18 12.83 -35.15 -13.61
C ALA A 18 13.81 -34.23 -12.87
N PRO A 19 15.10 -34.18 -13.26
CA PRO A 19 16.06 -33.34 -12.57
C PRO A 19 15.56 -31.91 -12.63
N ALA A 20 15.31 -31.31 -11.47
CA ALA A 20 14.99 -29.90 -11.37
C ALA A 20 16.13 -29.14 -12.07
N SER A 21 15.82 -28.50 -13.20
CA SER A 21 16.77 -27.74 -13.99
C SER A 21 17.49 -26.75 -13.09
N ASP A 22 18.83 -26.85 -12.99
CA ASP A 22 19.66 -25.95 -12.20
C ASP A 22 19.35 -24.49 -12.60
N PRO A 23 18.87 -23.63 -11.68
CA PRO A 23 18.56 -22.23 -11.97
C PRO A 23 19.69 -21.48 -12.67
N GLY A 24 20.95 -21.86 -12.38
CA GLY A 24 22.12 -21.29 -13.04
C GLY A 24 22.16 -21.55 -14.55
N THR A 25 21.66 -22.71 -15.00
CA THR A 25 21.57 -23.03 -16.43
C THR A 25 20.49 -22.22 -17.13
N LEU A 26 19.33 -22.01 -16.48
CA LEU A 26 18.24 -21.19 -17.00
C LEU A 26 18.67 -19.74 -17.17
N ILE A 27 19.37 -19.17 -16.19
CA ILE A 27 19.85 -17.77 -16.22
C ILE A 27 20.82 -17.53 -17.39
N ARG A 28 21.63 -18.52 -17.76
CA ARG A 28 22.60 -18.42 -18.87
C ARG A 28 21.97 -18.60 -20.25
N SER A 29 20.72 -19.03 -20.32
CA SER A 29 20.02 -19.29 -21.59
C SER A 29 19.82 -18.02 -22.42
N SER A 30 19.63 -18.18 -23.74
CA SER A 30 19.21 -17.09 -24.62
C SER A 30 17.80 -16.59 -24.29
N ASP A 31 16.92 -17.48 -23.85
CA ASP A 31 15.53 -17.17 -23.58
C ASP A 31 15.39 -16.32 -22.33
N TYR A 32 16.21 -16.56 -21.31
CA TYR A 32 16.27 -15.71 -20.13
C TYR A 32 16.80 -14.31 -20.44
N ARG A 33 17.77 -14.18 -21.36
CA ARG A 33 18.23 -12.86 -21.84
C ARG A 33 17.11 -12.11 -22.58
N ARG A 34 16.34 -12.79 -23.42
CA ARG A 34 15.15 -12.21 -24.07
C ARG A 34 14.11 -11.78 -23.04
N LEU A 35 13.88 -12.60 -22.01
CA LEU A 35 12.99 -12.27 -20.90
C LEU A 35 13.43 -11.00 -20.16
N LEU A 36 14.73 -10.80 -19.92
CA LEU A 36 15.25 -9.56 -19.31
C LEU A 36 14.98 -8.33 -20.19
N VAL A 37 15.13 -8.44 -21.51
CA VAL A 37 14.81 -7.35 -22.45
C VAL A 37 13.31 -7.04 -22.41
N VAL A 38 12.47 -8.06 -22.44
CA VAL A 38 11.01 -7.88 -22.32
C VAL A 38 10.65 -7.24 -20.99
N ALA A 39 11.26 -7.68 -19.88
CA ALA A 39 11.03 -7.09 -18.55
C ALA A 39 11.46 -5.62 -18.49
N ALA A 40 12.56 -5.25 -19.14
CA ALA A 40 13.00 -3.86 -19.25
C ALA A 40 11.97 -3.01 -20.03
N LEU A 41 11.49 -3.50 -21.17
CA LEU A 41 10.44 -2.81 -21.96
C LEU A 41 9.13 -2.66 -21.18
N VAL A 42 8.73 -3.71 -20.46
CA VAL A 42 7.58 -3.68 -19.56
C VAL A 42 7.78 -2.64 -18.46
N GLY A 43 8.99 -2.53 -17.92
CA GLY A 43 9.34 -1.51 -16.93
C GLY A 43 9.10 -0.09 -17.45
N VAL A 44 9.54 0.20 -18.68
CA VAL A 44 9.28 1.49 -19.33
C VAL A 44 7.78 1.76 -19.45
N VAL A 45 7.03 0.83 -20.05
CA VAL A 45 5.59 1.02 -20.33
C VAL A 45 4.78 1.16 -19.04
N VAL A 46 5.04 0.31 -18.06
CA VAL A 46 4.31 0.30 -16.79
C VAL A 46 4.62 1.54 -15.96
N SER A 47 5.88 1.99 -15.91
CA SER A 47 6.23 3.21 -15.19
C SER A 47 5.67 4.47 -15.84
N LEU A 48 5.62 4.55 -17.19
CA LEU A 48 4.93 5.63 -17.88
C LEU A 48 3.42 5.65 -17.59
N ALA A 49 2.78 4.48 -17.65
CA ALA A 49 1.36 4.36 -17.36
C ALA A 49 1.05 4.67 -15.89
N SER A 50 1.92 4.25 -14.98
CA SER A 50 1.80 4.52 -13.54
C SER A 50 1.97 6.01 -13.24
N TRP A 51 2.99 6.64 -13.83
CA TRP A 51 3.18 8.09 -13.77
C TRP A 51 1.96 8.84 -14.28
N ALA A 52 1.48 8.52 -15.49
CA ALA A 52 0.32 9.19 -16.07
C ALA A 52 -0.95 9.02 -15.22
N PHE A 53 -1.10 7.89 -14.53
CA PHE A 53 -2.20 7.67 -13.61
C PHE A 53 -2.07 8.50 -12.32
N LEU A 54 -0.87 8.59 -11.76
CA LEU A 54 -0.60 9.44 -10.58
C LEU A 54 -0.79 10.92 -10.90
N GLU A 55 -0.26 11.38 -12.03
CA GLU A 55 -0.44 12.75 -12.52
C GLU A 55 -1.93 13.06 -12.74
N LEU A 56 -2.69 12.14 -13.33
CA LEU A 56 -4.13 12.30 -13.49
C LEU A 56 -4.86 12.37 -12.14
N LEU A 57 -4.45 11.59 -11.14
CA LEU A 57 -5.02 11.67 -9.80
C LEU A 57 -4.75 13.04 -9.19
N HIS A 58 -3.50 13.49 -9.18
CA HIS A 58 -3.12 14.79 -8.65
C HIS A 58 -3.85 15.94 -9.37
N TRP A 59 -3.89 15.91 -10.71
CA TRP A 59 -4.63 16.89 -11.50
C TRP A 59 -6.12 16.93 -11.15
N ILE A 60 -6.77 15.78 -10.96
CA ILE A 60 -8.18 15.73 -10.50
C ILE A 60 -8.31 16.34 -9.11
N GLN A 61 -7.38 16.07 -8.19
CA GLN A 61 -7.43 16.59 -6.82
C GLN A 61 -7.35 18.12 -6.82
N VAL A 62 -6.35 18.70 -7.49
CA VAL A 62 -6.18 20.15 -7.63
C VAL A 62 -7.37 20.77 -8.35
N TRP A 63 -7.80 20.17 -9.47
CA TRP A 63 -8.93 20.71 -10.24
C TRP A 63 -10.23 20.72 -9.42
N VAL A 64 -10.53 19.63 -8.69
CA VAL A 64 -11.77 19.50 -7.92
C VAL A 64 -11.76 20.33 -6.64
N TYR A 65 -10.62 20.44 -5.95
CA TYR A 65 -10.54 21.08 -4.62
C TYR A 65 -9.98 22.51 -4.65
N GLU A 66 -9.34 22.94 -5.73
CA GLU A 66 -8.83 24.31 -5.85
C GLU A 66 -9.51 25.06 -7.01
N GLU A 67 -9.37 24.58 -8.25
CA GLU A 67 -9.80 25.34 -9.43
C GLU A 67 -11.33 25.40 -9.58
N LEU A 68 -12.05 24.32 -9.28
CA LEU A 68 -13.49 24.26 -9.43
C LEU A 68 -14.24 25.15 -8.40
N PRO A 69 -13.89 25.17 -7.10
CA PRO A 69 -14.41 26.17 -6.16
C PRO A 69 -14.14 27.60 -6.61
N GLN A 70 -12.93 27.89 -7.10
CA GLN A 70 -12.55 29.21 -7.61
C GLN A 70 -13.39 29.61 -8.84
N ALA A 71 -13.59 28.69 -9.77
CA ALA A 71 -14.45 28.90 -10.94
C ALA A 71 -15.92 29.14 -10.58
N LEU A 72 -16.38 28.64 -9.44
CA LEU A 72 -17.71 28.89 -8.88
C LEU A 72 -17.79 30.19 -8.05
N GLY A 73 -16.69 30.93 -7.93
CA GLY A 73 -16.62 32.22 -7.24
C GLY A 73 -16.29 32.14 -5.75
N HIS A 74 -15.72 31.03 -5.28
CA HIS A 74 -15.20 30.91 -3.91
C HIS A 74 -13.68 31.18 -3.87
N ASP A 75 -13.20 31.92 -2.87
CA ASP A 75 -11.76 32.18 -2.72
C ASP A 75 -10.95 30.90 -2.43
N SER A 76 -11.58 29.92 -1.77
CA SER A 76 -11.05 28.59 -1.50
C SER A 76 -12.20 27.58 -1.37
N ALA A 77 -11.91 26.28 -1.35
CA ALA A 77 -12.92 25.25 -1.11
C ALA A 77 -13.72 25.53 0.18
N PRO A 78 -15.05 25.77 0.08
CA PRO A 78 -15.87 25.93 1.27
C PRO A 78 -15.84 24.69 2.16
N ILE A 79 -16.07 24.84 3.46
CA ILE A 79 -16.05 23.70 4.41
C ILE A 79 -16.97 22.55 4.00
N TRP A 80 -18.11 22.84 3.36
CA TRP A 80 -19.08 21.83 2.91
C TRP A 80 -18.72 21.16 1.58
N TRP A 81 -17.69 21.65 0.86
CA TRP A 81 -17.29 21.21 -0.48
C TRP A 81 -17.05 19.69 -0.61
N PRO A 82 -16.46 18.99 0.38
CA PRO A 82 -16.29 17.54 0.28
C PRO A 82 -17.61 16.77 0.14
N VAL A 83 -18.75 17.32 0.56
CA VAL A 83 -20.05 16.61 0.54
C VAL A 83 -20.48 16.18 -0.86
N PRO A 84 -20.71 17.10 -1.83
CA PRO A 84 -21.09 16.70 -3.19
C PRO A 84 -20.01 15.86 -3.88
N VAL A 85 -18.73 16.16 -3.63
CA VAL A 85 -17.59 15.46 -4.25
C VAL A 85 -17.53 14.00 -3.80
N LEU A 86 -17.61 13.73 -2.50
CA LEU A 86 -17.53 12.35 -1.98
C LEU A 86 -18.81 11.54 -2.23
N VAL A 87 -19.97 12.20 -2.33
CA VAL A 87 -21.20 11.54 -2.80
C VAL A 87 -21.02 11.09 -4.25
N LEU A 88 -20.49 11.95 -5.12
CA LEU A 88 -20.18 11.60 -6.52
C LEU A 88 -19.18 10.45 -6.59
N ALA A 89 -18.11 10.48 -5.78
CA ALA A 89 -17.17 9.38 -5.65
C ALA A 89 -17.88 8.06 -5.36
N GLY A 90 -18.79 8.06 -4.38
CA GLY A 90 -19.55 6.86 -4.03
C GLY A 90 -20.45 6.34 -5.16
N ILE A 91 -21.07 7.23 -5.94
CA ILE A 91 -21.90 6.85 -7.10
C ILE A 91 -21.03 6.20 -8.18
N VAL A 92 -19.91 6.83 -8.55
CA VAL A 92 -19.01 6.33 -9.59
C VAL A 92 -18.38 5.01 -9.15
N THR A 93 -17.92 4.89 -7.90
CA THR A 93 -17.39 3.63 -7.37
C THR A 93 -18.44 2.52 -7.37
N ALA A 94 -19.70 2.80 -6.99
CA ALA A 94 -20.77 1.80 -7.04
C ALA A 94 -21.04 1.28 -8.47
N GLY A 95 -20.91 2.15 -9.48
CA GLY A 95 -20.93 1.77 -10.89
C GLY A 95 -19.71 0.95 -11.31
N ALA A 96 -18.51 1.41 -10.95
CA ALA A 96 -17.24 0.79 -11.34
C ALA A 96 -17.09 -0.64 -10.79
N VAL A 97 -17.58 -0.90 -9.58
CA VAL A 97 -17.56 -2.24 -8.96
C VAL A 97 -18.43 -3.26 -9.72
N ARG A 98 -19.36 -2.82 -10.58
CA ARG A 98 -20.13 -3.72 -11.45
C ARG A 98 -19.42 -4.10 -12.75
N LEU A 99 -18.34 -3.41 -13.09
CA LEU A 99 -17.50 -3.78 -14.23
C LEU A 99 -16.72 -5.06 -13.93
N THR A 100 -16.19 -5.67 -14.99
CA THR A 100 -15.33 -6.86 -14.86
C THR A 100 -14.21 -6.60 -13.86
N GLY A 101 -13.96 -7.55 -12.97
CA GLY A 101 -12.95 -7.41 -11.93
C GLY A 101 -13.39 -6.68 -10.66
N GLY A 102 -14.65 -6.28 -10.54
CA GLY A 102 -15.23 -5.86 -9.25
C GLY A 102 -14.67 -4.54 -8.70
N GLY A 103 -14.09 -3.70 -9.56
CA GLY A 103 -13.35 -2.50 -9.18
C GLY A 103 -11.96 -2.78 -8.58
N GLY A 104 -11.51 -4.04 -8.58
CA GLY A 104 -10.20 -4.45 -8.07
C GLY A 104 -10.23 -5.03 -6.67
N HIS A 105 -9.02 -5.19 -6.11
CA HIS A 105 -8.81 -5.77 -4.78
C HIS A 105 -9.53 -4.98 -3.69
N VAL A 106 -9.93 -5.68 -2.62
CA VAL A 106 -10.61 -5.07 -1.47
C VAL A 106 -9.56 -4.58 -0.47
N PRO A 107 -9.43 -3.27 -0.20
CA PRO A 107 -8.26 -2.70 0.47
C PRO A 107 -7.97 -3.24 1.89
N TYR A 108 -8.98 -3.55 2.70
CA TYR A 108 -8.77 -4.04 4.07
C TYR A 108 -8.15 -5.44 4.16
N GLN A 109 -8.00 -6.14 3.03
CA GLN A 109 -7.33 -7.45 2.97
C GLN A 109 -5.80 -7.31 2.89
N GLY A 110 -5.28 -6.07 2.87
CA GLY A 110 -3.85 -5.79 2.78
C GLY A 110 -3.39 -5.61 1.33
N LEU A 111 -2.09 -5.82 1.10
CA LEU A 111 -1.52 -5.84 -0.24
C LEU A 111 -1.50 -7.27 -0.77
N SER A 112 -2.04 -7.47 -1.97
CA SER A 112 -1.93 -8.75 -2.68
C SER A 112 -1.29 -8.55 -4.05
N GLY A 113 -0.29 -9.37 -4.38
CA GLY A 113 0.36 -9.41 -5.69
C GLY A 113 -0.45 -10.20 -6.73
N GLY A 114 -1.77 -10.27 -6.57
CA GLY A 114 -2.65 -11.04 -7.44
C GLY A 114 -2.62 -10.55 -8.88
N VAL A 115 -2.68 -11.49 -9.83
CA VAL A 115 -2.66 -11.18 -11.27
C VAL A 115 -3.99 -10.54 -11.68
N THR A 116 -3.95 -9.31 -12.20
CA THR A 116 -5.13 -8.64 -12.76
C THR A 116 -5.23 -8.87 -14.25
N LEU A 117 -6.38 -9.34 -14.73
CA LEU A 117 -6.62 -9.53 -16.16
C LEU A 117 -6.82 -8.19 -16.89
N PRO A 118 -6.42 -8.07 -18.17
CA PRO A 118 -6.55 -6.81 -18.92
C PRO A 118 -7.96 -6.22 -18.95
N ASN A 119 -8.98 -7.07 -19.03
CA ASN A 119 -10.39 -6.65 -19.06
C ASN A 119 -10.91 -6.13 -17.71
N ALA A 120 -10.21 -6.40 -16.61
CA ALA A 120 -10.54 -5.87 -15.29
C ALA A 120 -9.97 -4.47 -15.06
N VAL A 121 -8.85 -4.12 -15.73
CA VAL A 121 -8.13 -2.84 -15.53
C VAL A 121 -9.05 -1.62 -15.62
N PRO A 122 -9.93 -1.46 -16.64
CA PRO A 122 -10.77 -0.26 -16.72
C PRO A 122 -11.68 -0.07 -15.50
N GLY A 123 -12.21 -1.17 -14.95
CA GLY A 123 -13.03 -1.12 -13.74
C GLY A 123 -12.22 -0.73 -12.50
N VAL A 124 -10.99 -1.23 -12.39
CA VAL A 124 -10.07 -0.85 -11.30
C VAL A 124 -9.70 0.64 -11.38
N LEU A 125 -9.30 1.11 -12.56
CA LEU A 125 -8.90 2.51 -12.76
C LEU A 125 -10.07 3.46 -12.51
N LEU A 126 -11.27 3.17 -13.03
CA LEU A 126 -12.44 4.00 -12.78
C LEU A 126 -12.80 4.07 -11.29
N ALA A 127 -12.74 2.93 -10.60
CA ALA A 127 -13.01 2.89 -9.16
C ALA A 127 -11.97 3.69 -8.37
N ALA A 128 -10.69 3.58 -8.75
CA ALA A 128 -9.57 4.28 -8.12
C ALA A 128 -9.54 5.78 -8.40
N LEU A 129 -9.86 6.22 -9.62
CA LEU A 129 -10.01 7.65 -9.95
C LEU A 129 -11.12 8.27 -9.11
N ALA A 130 -12.25 7.57 -8.98
CA ALA A 130 -13.37 8.04 -8.19
C ALA A 130 -13.06 8.08 -6.69
N SER A 131 -12.39 7.07 -6.14
CA SER A 131 -12.08 7.04 -4.72
C SER A 131 -10.92 7.97 -4.37
N ILE A 132 -9.74 7.75 -4.96
CA ILE A 132 -8.50 8.43 -4.62
C ILE A 132 -8.51 9.87 -5.15
N GLY A 133 -8.91 10.05 -6.41
CA GLY A 133 -8.89 11.37 -7.06
C GLY A 133 -9.90 12.34 -6.45
N LEU A 134 -11.01 11.86 -5.91
CA LEU A 134 -12.05 12.72 -5.32
C LEU A 134 -11.92 12.88 -3.80
N GLY A 135 -10.98 12.23 -3.12
CA GLY A 135 -10.67 12.53 -1.72
C GLY A 135 -10.94 11.44 -0.67
N LEU A 136 -11.24 10.20 -1.07
CA LEU A 136 -11.30 9.09 -0.12
C LEU A 136 -9.89 8.76 0.38
N VAL A 137 -9.83 8.22 1.60
CA VAL A 137 -8.57 7.98 2.32
C VAL A 137 -7.99 6.64 1.87
N LEU A 138 -7.45 6.58 0.65
CA LEU A 138 -6.88 5.37 0.04
C LEU A 138 -5.68 5.74 -0.83
N GLY A 139 -4.68 4.85 -0.89
CA GLY A 139 -3.49 5.02 -1.72
C GLY A 139 -3.59 4.40 -3.12
N PRO A 140 -2.72 4.79 -4.07
CA PRO A 140 -2.73 4.29 -5.44
C PRO A 140 -1.99 2.95 -5.67
N GLU A 141 -1.46 2.29 -4.64
CA GLU A 141 -0.60 1.11 -4.81
C GLU A 141 -1.33 -0.09 -5.42
N ALA A 142 -2.54 -0.39 -4.93
CA ALA A 142 -3.35 -1.50 -5.46
C ALA A 142 -3.77 -1.28 -6.93
N PRO A 143 -4.32 -0.10 -7.33
CA PRO A 143 -4.65 0.14 -8.73
C PRO A 143 -3.43 0.19 -9.64
N LEU A 144 -2.26 0.65 -9.17
CA LEU A 144 -1.03 0.62 -9.97
C LEU A 144 -0.48 -0.80 -10.17
N ILE A 145 -0.52 -1.67 -9.16
CA ILE A 145 -0.20 -3.11 -9.33
C ILE A 145 -1.15 -3.75 -10.36
N ALA A 146 -2.44 -3.44 -10.28
CA ALA A 146 -3.45 -3.94 -11.20
C ALA A 146 -3.23 -3.42 -12.64
N LEU A 147 -2.89 -2.14 -12.79
CA LEU A 147 -2.53 -1.51 -14.05
C LEU A 147 -1.29 -2.18 -14.66
N GLY A 148 -0.22 -2.31 -13.88
CA GLY A 148 1.01 -2.93 -14.34
C GLY A 148 0.81 -4.36 -14.80
N SER A 149 0.21 -5.20 -13.94
CA SER A 149 -0.07 -6.61 -14.29
C SER A 149 -0.99 -6.75 -15.50
N GLY A 150 -2.07 -5.96 -15.58
CA GLY A 150 -2.99 -6.01 -16.71
C GLY A 150 -2.36 -5.55 -18.04
N LEU A 151 -1.54 -4.48 -18.02
CA LEU A 151 -0.81 -4.02 -19.20
C LEU A 151 0.22 -5.06 -19.67
N ALA A 152 0.93 -5.68 -18.73
CA ALA A 152 1.91 -6.70 -19.05
C ALA A 152 1.28 -7.94 -19.69
N ILE A 153 0.16 -8.42 -19.14
CA ILE A 153 -0.59 -9.53 -19.73
C ILE A 153 -1.17 -9.13 -21.09
N PHE A 154 -1.66 -7.91 -21.24
CA PHE A 154 -2.17 -7.41 -22.52
C PHE A 154 -1.08 -7.43 -23.61
N ALA A 155 0.10 -6.90 -23.29
CA ALA A 155 1.25 -6.88 -24.19
C ALA A 155 1.74 -8.30 -24.53
N VAL A 156 1.79 -9.19 -23.55
CA VAL A 156 2.21 -10.59 -23.74
C VAL A 156 1.20 -11.39 -24.54
N LYS A 157 -0.11 -11.20 -24.35
CA LYS A 157 -1.15 -11.86 -25.16
C LYS A 157 -1.15 -11.43 -26.62
N ALA A 158 -0.62 -10.25 -26.93
CA ALA A 158 -0.43 -9.82 -28.32
C ALA A 158 0.68 -10.61 -29.02
N LEU A 159 1.58 -11.23 -28.26
CA LEU A 159 2.63 -12.12 -28.74
C LEU A 159 2.12 -13.57 -28.68
N ARG A 160 2.19 -14.30 -29.79
CA ARG A 160 1.73 -15.70 -29.86
C ARG A 160 2.72 -16.64 -29.18
N ASP A 161 2.21 -17.72 -28.57
CA ASP A 161 2.96 -18.88 -28.07
C ASP A 161 3.97 -18.62 -26.93
N ILE A 162 3.63 -17.76 -25.97
CA ILE A 162 4.44 -17.54 -24.76
C ILE A 162 4.03 -18.53 -23.64
N PRO A 163 4.98 -19.26 -23.02
CA PRO A 163 4.69 -20.18 -21.92
C PRO A 163 4.11 -19.46 -20.69
N ASP A 164 3.18 -20.11 -19.98
CA ASP A 164 2.51 -19.54 -18.78
C ASP A 164 3.48 -19.05 -17.71
N GLN A 165 4.62 -19.73 -17.55
CA GLN A 165 5.67 -19.33 -16.62
C GLN A 165 6.35 -18.01 -17.03
N ALA A 166 6.50 -17.74 -18.32
CA ALA A 166 7.01 -16.45 -18.79
C ALA A 166 5.96 -15.34 -18.59
N VAL A 167 4.67 -15.64 -18.78
CA VAL A 167 3.57 -14.70 -18.48
C VAL A 167 3.57 -14.31 -17.01
N SER A 168 3.74 -15.26 -16.09
CA SER A 168 3.76 -14.98 -14.65
C SER A 168 4.98 -14.16 -14.24
N VAL A 169 6.17 -14.46 -14.78
CA VAL A 169 7.39 -13.67 -14.52
C VAL A 169 7.25 -12.26 -15.07
N ILE A 170 6.73 -12.08 -16.29
CA ILE A 170 6.51 -10.75 -16.88
C ILE A 170 5.47 -9.95 -16.08
N SER A 171 4.39 -10.60 -15.63
CA SER A 171 3.38 -9.96 -14.78
C SER A 171 3.95 -9.54 -13.43
N ALA A 172 4.81 -10.38 -12.83
CA ALA A 172 5.54 -10.03 -11.61
C ALA A 172 6.49 -8.85 -11.86
N SER A 173 7.24 -8.85 -12.97
CA SER A 173 8.12 -7.73 -13.35
C SER A 173 7.36 -6.41 -13.49
N ALA A 174 6.14 -6.44 -13.99
CA ALA A 174 5.28 -5.27 -14.05
C ALA A 174 4.86 -4.76 -12.66
N ALA A 175 4.54 -5.67 -11.73
CA ALA A 175 4.24 -5.29 -10.35
C ALA A 175 5.47 -4.68 -9.65
N PHE A 176 6.67 -5.21 -9.90
CA PHE A 176 7.93 -4.61 -9.47
C PHE A 176 8.08 -3.17 -9.97
N ALA A 177 7.83 -2.92 -11.26
CA ALA A 177 7.90 -1.58 -11.85
C ALA A 177 6.86 -0.62 -11.29
N ALA A 178 5.60 -1.05 -11.16
CA ALA A 178 4.52 -0.23 -10.60
C ALA A 178 4.81 0.17 -9.14
N LEU A 179 5.24 -0.79 -8.31
CA LEU A 179 5.63 -0.53 -6.92
C LEU A 179 6.88 0.35 -6.82
N ALA A 180 7.85 0.17 -7.72
CA ALA A 180 9.03 1.03 -7.76
C ALA A 180 8.66 2.48 -8.09
N THR A 181 7.73 2.69 -9.04
CA THR A 181 7.23 4.00 -9.42
C THR A 181 6.52 4.70 -8.27
N ILE A 182 5.56 4.03 -7.62
CA ILE A 182 4.77 4.67 -6.55
C ILE A 182 5.60 4.98 -5.29
N PHE A 183 6.56 4.13 -4.93
CA PHE A 183 7.43 4.36 -3.77
C PHE A 183 8.71 5.15 -4.10
N GLY A 184 8.91 5.54 -5.35
CA GLY A 184 10.14 6.20 -5.81
C GLY A 184 11.41 5.36 -5.59
N SER A 185 11.28 4.04 -5.39
CA SER A 185 12.38 3.17 -5.00
C SER A 185 12.22 1.74 -5.54
N PRO A 186 13.13 1.29 -6.43
CA PRO A 186 13.09 -0.09 -6.93
C PRO A 186 13.36 -1.12 -5.84
N VAL A 187 14.03 -0.72 -4.75
CA VAL A 187 14.31 -1.60 -3.60
C VAL A 187 13.04 -1.85 -2.79
N ILE A 188 12.22 -0.82 -2.54
CA ILE A 188 10.94 -1.00 -1.85
C ILE A 188 10.03 -1.94 -2.64
N GLY A 189 9.86 -1.69 -3.94
CA GLY A 189 9.00 -2.52 -4.77
C GLY A 189 9.45 -3.98 -4.81
N ALA A 190 10.77 -4.21 -4.80
CA ALA A 190 11.33 -5.55 -4.74
C ALA A 190 11.01 -6.27 -3.43
N VAL A 191 11.25 -5.61 -2.30
CA VAL A 191 11.03 -6.21 -0.97
C VAL A 191 9.55 -6.52 -0.76
N ILE A 192 8.66 -5.60 -1.14
CA ILE A 192 7.20 -5.81 -1.09
C ILE A 192 6.82 -7.05 -1.89
N LEU A 193 7.29 -7.18 -3.13
CA LEU A 193 6.87 -8.32 -3.95
C LEU A 193 7.47 -9.64 -3.47
N ILE A 194 8.74 -9.66 -3.04
CA ILE A 194 9.38 -10.85 -2.48
C ILE A 194 8.60 -11.34 -1.25
N GLU A 195 8.26 -10.43 -0.35
CA GLU A 195 7.58 -10.76 0.90
C GLU A 195 6.11 -11.12 0.68
N ALA A 196 5.38 -10.32 -0.10
CA ALA A 196 3.95 -10.54 -0.36
C ALA A 196 3.67 -11.79 -1.20
N ALA A 197 4.57 -12.15 -2.11
CA ALA A 197 4.46 -13.38 -2.90
C ALA A 197 5.19 -14.58 -2.28
N GLY A 198 5.83 -14.41 -1.12
CA GLY A 198 6.55 -15.49 -0.42
C GLY A 198 7.68 -16.10 -1.27
N LEU A 199 8.37 -15.28 -2.07
CA LEU A 199 9.41 -15.75 -2.99
C LEU A 199 10.64 -16.23 -2.23
N GLY A 200 11.11 -17.44 -2.53
CA GLY A 200 12.29 -18.02 -1.89
C GLY A 200 12.94 -19.15 -2.71
N GLY A 201 14.09 -19.61 -2.22
CA GLY A 201 14.82 -20.74 -2.78
C GLY A 201 15.30 -20.55 -4.22
N ALA A 202 15.29 -21.64 -5.00
CA ALA A 202 15.81 -21.71 -6.37
C ALA A 202 15.07 -20.80 -7.37
N MET A 203 13.80 -20.48 -7.09
CA MET A 203 12.96 -19.64 -7.96
C MET A 203 13.18 -18.15 -7.75
N LEU A 204 13.73 -17.74 -6.60
CA LEU A 204 13.91 -16.33 -6.27
C LEU A 204 14.75 -15.59 -7.34
N PRO A 205 15.95 -16.06 -7.76
CA PRO A 205 16.73 -15.36 -8.79
C PRO A 205 16.01 -15.26 -10.14
N LEU A 206 15.18 -16.25 -10.48
CA LEU A 206 14.48 -16.33 -11.78
C LEU A 206 13.36 -15.28 -11.91
N ILE A 207 12.75 -14.87 -10.80
CA ILE A 207 11.71 -13.83 -10.76
C ILE A 207 12.33 -12.48 -10.39
N LEU A 208 13.30 -12.49 -9.47
CA LEU A 208 13.92 -11.29 -8.94
C LEU A 208 14.72 -10.53 -9.98
N LEU A 209 15.55 -11.19 -10.82
CA LEU A 209 16.38 -10.47 -11.79
C LEU A 209 15.56 -9.75 -12.86
N PRO A 210 14.53 -10.36 -13.50
CA PRO A 210 13.66 -9.64 -14.42
C PRO A 210 12.85 -8.56 -13.70
N GLY A 211 12.38 -8.83 -12.48
CA GLY A 211 11.69 -7.85 -11.64
C GLY A 211 12.53 -6.61 -11.34
N LEU A 212 13.74 -6.78 -10.84
CA LEU A 212 14.69 -5.70 -10.56
C LEU A 212 15.10 -4.94 -11.82
N MET A 213 15.28 -5.65 -12.95
CA MET A 213 15.53 -5.00 -14.23
C MET A 213 14.37 -4.08 -14.63
N SER A 214 13.14 -4.58 -14.51
CA SER A 214 11.92 -3.82 -14.79
C SER A 214 11.76 -2.61 -13.87
N ALA A 215 11.91 -2.83 -12.55
CA ALA A 215 11.84 -1.77 -11.53
C ALA A 215 12.95 -0.72 -11.70
N GLY A 216 14.19 -1.14 -11.96
CA GLY A 216 15.32 -0.23 -12.14
C GLY A 216 15.15 0.66 -13.37
N ILE A 217 14.84 0.07 -14.53
CA ILE A 217 14.58 0.82 -15.76
C ILE A 217 13.34 1.71 -15.61
N GLY A 218 12.27 1.19 -15.04
CA GLY A 218 11.05 1.95 -14.77
C GLY A 218 11.28 3.15 -13.84
N SER A 219 12.12 2.97 -12.80
CA SER A 219 12.51 4.07 -11.90
C SER A 219 13.33 5.14 -12.63
N LEU A 220 14.21 4.77 -13.56
CA LEU A 220 14.93 5.75 -14.39
C LEU A 220 13.99 6.57 -15.26
N VAL A 221 12.95 5.94 -15.81
CA VAL A 221 11.90 6.64 -16.55
C VAL A 221 11.15 7.61 -15.64
N PHE A 222 10.71 7.15 -14.46
CA PHE A 222 9.98 7.98 -13.51
C PHE A 222 10.79 9.16 -12.99
N VAL A 223 12.07 8.96 -12.64
CA VAL A 223 12.96 10.05 -12.20
C VAL A 223 13.26 11.01 -13.36
N GLY A 224 13.41 10.49 -14.59
CA GLY A 224 13.71 11.30 -15.77
C GLY A 224 12.53 12.10 -16.29
N ILE A 225 11.28 11.67 -16.05
CA ILE A 225 10.10 12.22 -16.74
C ILE A 225 9.87 13.70 -16.47
N GLY A 226 10.20 14.19 -15.27
CA GLY A 226 10.06 15.62 -14.95
C GLY A 226 10.98 16.49 -15.80
N THR A 227 12.18 15.99 -16.14
CA THR A 227 13.08 16.70 -17.06
C THR A 227 12.59 16.69 -18.52
N TRP A 228 11.77 15.71 -18.91
CA TRP A 228 11.26 15.57 -20.28
C TRP A 228 9.94 16.31 -20.50
N THR A 229 9.08 16.35 -19.47
CA THR A 229 7.73 16.91 -19.54
C THR A 229 7.64 18.31 -18.95
N GLY A 230 8.54 18.68 -18.05
CA GLY A 230 8.48 19.93 -17.29
C GLY A 230 7.53 19.90 -16.09
N LEU A 231 6.89 18.76 -15.82
CA LEU A 231 6.03 18.52 -14.66
C LEU A 231 6.87 18.05 -13.47
N ASP A 232 6.62 18.56 -12.27
CA ASP A 232 7.28 18.10 -11.06
C ASP A 232 6.58 16.84 -10.53
N ASN A 233 7.35 15.87 -10.05
CA ASN A 233 6.82 14.67 -9.40
C ASN A 233 6.81 14.80 -7.87
N SER A 234 7.22 15.95 -7.33
CA SER A 234 7.38 16.16 -5.89
C SER A 234 6.08 16.03 -5.11
N ASP A 235 4.93 16.29 -5.74
CA ASP A 235 3.62 16.25 -5.10
C ASP A 235 3.24 14.82 -4.69
N TYR A 236 3.53 13.82 -5.52
CA TYR A 236 3.16 12.40 -5.29
C TYR A 236 4.35 11.44 -5.19
N SER A 237 5.59 11.94 -5.11
CA SER A 237 6.78 11.10 -4.86
C SER A 237 7.29 11.25 -3.43
N LEU A 238 7.42 10.12 -2.73
CA LEU A 238 7.96 10.14 -1.37
C LEU A 238 9.47 10.41 -1.38
N SER A 239 9.85 11.60 -0.92
CA SER A 239 11.24 11.94 -0.62
C SER A 239 11.58 11.62 0.85
N PRO A 240 12.84 11.29 1.18
CA PRO A 240 13.26 11.13 2.56
C PRO A 240 12.93 12.37 3.39
N PHE A 241 12.26 12.14 4.52
CA PHE A 241 11.79 13.16 5.44
C PHE A 241 12.93 13.93 6.08
N SER A 242 12.68 15.21 6.34
CA SER A 242 13.58 16.06 7.13
C SER A 242 13.18 15.98 8.60
N LEU A 243 13.65 14.93 9.27
CA LEU A 243 13.49 14.76 10.73
C LEU A 243 14.78 15.14 11.46
N PRO A 244 14.71 15.51 12.76
CA PRO A 244 15.89 15.75 13.58
C PRO A 244 16.89 14.59 13.55
N SER A 245 18.18 14.92 13.67
CA SER A 245 19.26 13.92 13.69
C SER A 245 19.16 12.99 14.90
N TYR A 246 19.21 11.69 14.66
CA TYR A 246 19.10 10.61 15.65
C TYR A 246 20.18 9.54 15.42
N PRO A 247 21.44 9.82 15.85
CA PRO A 247 22.56 8.92 15.60
C PRO A 247 22.59 7.71 16.53
N VAL A 248 22.11 7.83 17.78
CA VAL A 248 22.22 6.81 18.82
C VAL A 248 20.89 6.63 19.53
N PRO A 249 20.35 5.40 19.63
CA PRO A 249 19.13 5.17 20.38
C PRO A 249 19.29 5.37 21.89
N THR A 250 18.30 5.97 22.53
CA THR A 250 18.26 6.06 24.00
C THR A 250 17.36 4.97 24.61
N ALA A 251 17.57 4.67 25.89
CA ALA A 251 16.73 3.72 26.62
C ALA A 251 15.27 4.21 26.74
N VAL A 252 15.06 5.53 26.78
CA VAL A 252 13.73 6.15 26.86
C VAL A 252 12.98 5.97 25.54
N ASP A 253 13.65 6.23 24.41
CA ASP A 253 13.04 6.02 23.08
C ASP A 253 12.67 4.55 22.87
N PHE A 254 13.55 3.63 23.28
CA PHE A 254 13.28 2.20 23.23
C PHE A 254 12.10 1.79 24.14
N ALA A 255 12.05 2.32 25.37
CA ALA A 255 10.98 2.01 26.32
C ALA A 255 9.61 2.48 25.82
N TRP A 256 9.53 3.65 25.18
CA TRP A 256 8.29 4.15 24.58
C TRP A 256 7.89 3.41 23.30
N THR A 257 8.87 2.96 22.52
CA THR A 257 8.63 2.21 21.27
C THR A 257 7.74 1.00 21.51
N LEU A 258 8.01 0.20 22.55
CA LEU A 258 7.27 -1.05 22.81
C LEU A 258 5.75 -0.83 23.01
N PRO A 259 5.27 -0.09 24.03
CA PRO A 259 3.83 0.09 24.28
C PRO A 259 3.15 0.85 23.14
N LEU A 260 3.83 1.81 22.50
CA LEU A 260 3.23 2.60 21.43
C LEU A 260 3.09 1.80 20.13
N SER A 261 4.01 0.89 19.82
CA SER A 261 3.84 -0.05 18.70
C SER A 261 2.66 -1.01 18.93
N VAL A 262 2.44 -1.47 20.16
CA VAL A 262 1.23 -2.23 20.52
C VAL A 262 -0.02 -1.38 20.33
N ALA A 263 -0.01 -0.13 20.80
CA ALA A 263 -1.15 0.78 20.66
C ALA A 263 -1.49 1.08 19.19
N ALA A 264 -0.48 1.34 18.35
CA ALA A 264 -0.67 1.55 16.92
C ALA A 264 -1.21 0.30 16.21
N ALA A 265 -0.67 -0.88 16.53
CA ALA A 265 -1.19 -2.14 15.99
C ALA A 265 -2.66 -2.36 16.40
N LEU A 266 -3.02 -2.09 17.65
CA LEU A 266 -4.42 -2.15 18.12
C LEU A 266 -5.31 -1.16 17.37
N ALA A 267 -4.86 0.08 17.17
CA ALA A 267 -5.61 1.09 16.45
C ALA A 267 -5.86 0.66 14.99
N VAL A 268 -4.84 0.18 14.28
CA VAL A 268 -4.96 -0.33 12.91
C VAL A 268 -5.85 -1.57 12.85
N PHE A 269 -5.74 -2.48 13.82
CA PHE A 269 -6.64 -3.62 13.93
C PHE A 269 -8.10 -3.19 14.04
N LEU A 270 -8.41 -2.22 14.89
CA LEU A 270 -9.76 -1.67 15.05
C LEU A 270 -10.26 -1.01 13.76
N VAL A 271 -9.39 -0.27 13.06
CA VAL A 271 -9.70 0.31 11.74
C VAL A 271 -10.07 -0.79 10.73
N VAL A 272 -9.29 -1.86 10.65
CA VAL A 272 -9.55 -2.99 9.75
C VAL A 272 -10.83 -3.73 10.12
N GLU A 273 -11.13 -3.89 11.40
CA GLU A 273 -12.40 -4.49 11.83
C GLU A 273 -13.61 -3.59 11.51
N ALA A 274 -13.48 -2.28 11.70
CA ALA A 274 -14.48 -1.30 11.28
C ALA A 274 -14.66 -1.31 9.75
N ALA A 275 -13.59 -1.46 8.99
CA ALA A 275 -13.63 -1.61 7.53
C ALA A 275 -14.40 -2.87 7.11
N LYS A 276 -14.22 -4.01 7.80
CA LYS A 276 -14.99 -5.24 7.55
C LYS A 276 -16.47 -5.07 7.88
N VAL A 277 -16.83 -4.27 8.89
CA VAL A 277 -18.23 -3.92 9.18
C VAL A 277 -18.79 -3.04 8.07
N SER A 278 -18.07 -1.99 7.69
CA SER A 278 -18.41 -1.06 6.62
C SER A 278 -18.68 -1.81 5.30
N ALA A 279 -17.78 -2.71 4.90
CA ALA A 279 -17.92 -3.55 3.72
C ALA A 279 -19.20 -4.41 3.75
N ARG A 280 -19.51 -5.05 4.89
CA ARG A 280 -20.73 -5.84 5.06
C ARG A 280 -22.01 -5.00 4.98
N VAL A 281 -21.97 -3.78 5.50
CA VAL A 281 -23.11 -2.86 5.43
C VAL A 281 -23.33 -2.41 3.99
N VAL A 282 -22.29 -1.89 3.34
CA VAL A 282 -22.37 -1.37 1.97
C VAL A 282 -22.80 -2.44 0.96
N ALA A 283 -22.35 -3.68 1.14
CA ALA A 283 -22.73 -4.80 0.28
C ALA A 283 -24.26 -5.03 0.19
N ARG A 284 -25.05 -4.57 1.17
CA ARG A 284 -26.52 -4.70 1.16
C ARG A 284 -27.19 -3.84 0.09
N SER A 285 -26.62 -2.66 -0.19
CA SER A 285 -27.14 -1.75 -1.21
C SER A 285 -26.02 -0.83 -1.70
N PRO A 286 -25.13 -1.30 -2.59
CA PRO A 286 -23.95 -0.51 -3.00
C PRO A 286 -24.31 0.87 -3.57
N TRP A 287 -25.39 0.98 -4.35
CA TRP A 287 -25.80 2.25 -4.97
C TRP A 287 -26.26 3.33 -4.00
N VAL A 288 -26.71 2.95 -2.81
CA VAL A 288 -27.15 3.90 -1.79
C VAL A 288 -26.07 4.06 -0.72
N LEU A 289 -25.50 2.94 -0.29
CA LEU A 289 -24.62 2.92 0.88
C LEU A 289 -23.17 3.32 0.56
N THR A 290 -22.69 3.17 -0.68
CA THR A 290 -21.37 3.72 -1.06
C THR A 290 -21.38 5.25 -1.08
N PRO A 291 -22.37 5.95 -1.69
CA PRO A 291 -22.51 7.41 -1.54
C PRO A 291 -22.68 7.86 -0.09
N VAL A 292 -23.47 7.13 0.72
CA VAL A 292 -23.62 7.44 2.15
C VAL A 292 -22.28 7.28 2.89
N ALA A 293 -21.48 6.27 2.57
CA ALA A 293 -20.14 6.13 3.13
C ALA A 293 -19.26 7.33 2.79
N GLY A 294 -19.31 7.83 1.54
CA GLY A 294 -18.64 9.06 1.13
C GLY A 294 -19.12 10.29 1.92
N LEU A 295 -20.44 10.41 2.14
CA LEU A 295 -21.03 11.48 2.96
C LEU A 295 -20.52 11.45 4.41
N VAL A 296 -20.37 10.26 5.00
CA VAL A 296 -19.81 10.12 6.36
C VAL A 296 -18.34 10.57 6.38
N VAL A 297 -17.54 10.20 5.37
CA VAL A 297 -16.15 10.68 5.27
C VAL A 297 -16.10 12.21 5.14
N ALA A 298 -16.98 12.80 4.34
CA ALA A 298 -17.06 14.26 4.19
C ALA A 298 -17.44 14.93 5.52
N ALA A 299 -18.40 14.36 6.26
CA ALA A 299 -18.78 14.85 7.58
C ALA A 299 -17.62 14.81 8.59
N LEU A 300 -16.79 13.75 8.56
CA LEU A 300 -15.60 13.66 9.42
C LEU A 300 -14.58 14.76 9.09
N ALA A 301 -14.35 15.02 7.80
CA ALA A 301 -13.48 16.12 7.37
C ALA A 301 -14.03 17.49 7.79
N ILE A 302 -15.34 17.72 7.65
CA ILE A 302 -16.02 18.95 8.12
C ILE A 302 -15.86 19.12 9.63
N VAL A 303 -16.06 18.05 10.41
CA VAL A 303 -15.89 18.09 11.87
C VAL A 303 -14.45 18.45 12.23
N PHE A 304 -13.45 17.93 11.49
CA PHE A 304 -12.06 18.29 11.71
C PHE A 304 -11.80 19.79 11.48
N VAL A 305 -12.23 20.35 10.34
CA VAL A 305 -12.11 21.79 10.05
C VAL A 305 -12.90 22.66 11.03
N ALA A 306 -14.07 22.21 11.46
CA ALA A 306 -14.86 22.96 12.45
C ALA A 306 -14.23 22.94 13.85
N SER A 307 -13.40 21.92 14.14
CA SER A 307 -12.75 21.73 15.44
C SER A 307 -11.29 22.21 15.47
N THR A 308 -10.71 22.53 14.30
CA THR A 308 -9.30 22.86 14.14
C THR A 308 -9.12 23.90 13.04
N ASP A 309 -8.13 24.78 13.15
CA ASP A 309 -7.82 25.76 12.09
C ASP A 309 -7.05 25.14 10.90
N GLN A 310 -7.27 23.85 10.63
CA GLN A 310 -6.55 23.07 9.61
C GLN A 310 -7.47 22.73 8.44
N SER A 311 -6.89 22.40 7.29
CA SER A 311 -7.65 22.06 6.08
C SER A 311 -8.36 20.70 6.19
N ALA A 312 -9.45 20.55 5.44
CA ALA A 312 -10.17 19.27 5.31
C ALA A 312 -9.27 18.16 4.72
N GLU A 313 -8.30 18.57 3.91
CA GLU A 313 -7.36 17.70 3.19
C GLU A 313 -6.46 16.90 4.13
N ALA A 314 -6.23 17.38 5.36
CA ALA A 314 -5.52 16.59 6.36
C ALA A 314 -6.25 15.26 6.64
N VAL A 315 -7.59 15.27 6.66
CA VAL A 315 -8.41 14.06 6.83
C VAL A 315 -8.60 13.33 5.51
N LEU A 316 -8.85 14.05 4.40
CA LEU A 316 -9.06 13.46 3.08
C LEU A 316 -7.76 12.91 2.46
N PHE A 317 -7.89 12.23 1.31
CA PHE A 317 -6.76 11.69 0.53
C PHE A 317 -5.85 10.70 1.28
N SER A 318 -4.85 10.18 0.57
CA SER A 318 -3.90 9.18 1.10
C SER A 318 -2.95 9.76 2.15
N GLY A 319 -2.66 11.06 2.09
CA GLY A 319 -1.70 11.76 2.94
C GLY A 319 -0.30 11.90 2.34
N GLU A 320 -0.09 11.45 1.09
CA GLU A 320 1.18 11.57 0.34
C GLU A 320 1.69 13.03 0.30
N ASP A 321 0.85 13.91 -0.22
CA ASP A 321 1.17 15.33 -0.45
C ASP A 321 1.20 16.11 0.90
N ALA A 322 0.57 15.55 1.94
CA ALA A 322 0.44 16.17 3.26
C ALA A 322 1.62 15.89 4.21
N PHE A 323 2.52 14.95 3.91
CA PHE A 323 3.65 14.61 4.80
C PHE A 323 4.57 15.79 5.07
N SER A 324 4.95 16.53 4.02
CA SER A 324 5.88 17.66 4.13
C SER A 324 5.30 18.78 5.00
N ALA A 325 4.02 19.12 4.77
CA ALA A 325 3.30 20.10 5.57
C ALA A 325 3.16 19.67 7.03
N LEU A 326 2.82 18.40 7.29
CA LEU A 326 2.68 17.86 8.64
C LEU A 326 3.99 17.89 9.43
N LEU A 327 5.09 17.44 8.82
CA LEU A 327 6.39 17.36 9.48
C LEU A 327 7.05 18.74 9.67
N SER A 328 6.88 19.66 8.71
CA SER A 328 7.38 21.03 8.86
C SER A 328 6.69 21.82 9.97
N GLN A 329 5.43 21.47 10.28
CA GLN A 329 4.65 22.06 11.36
C GLN A 329 4.70 21.27 12.67
N ALA A 330 5.55 20.23 12.77
CA ALA A 330 5.60 19.34 13.93
C ALA A 330 5.69 20.06 15.29
N GLY A 331 6.45 21.16 15.36
CA GLY A 331 6.62 21.96 16.57
C GLY A 331 5.49 22.96 16.87
N SER A 332 4.59 23.24 15.92
CA SER A 332 3.50 24.22 16.06
C SER A 332 2.12 23.58 16.17
N VAL A 333 1.95 22.34 15.70
CA VAL A 333 0.66 21.64 15.76
C VAL A 333 0.41 21.14 17.18
N SER A 334 -0.75 21.47 17.74
CA SER A 334 -1.13 21.03 19.09
C SER A 334 -1.35 19.51 19.14
N GLY A 335 -1.06 18.88 20.29
CA GLY A 335 -1.37 17.47 20.51
C GLY A 335 -2.86 17.12 20.34
N TRP A 336 -3.76 18.07 20.60
CA TRP A 336 -5.20 17.92 20.36
C TRP A 336 -5.53 17.85 18.87
N THR A 337 -4.92 18.70 18.07
CA THR A 337 -5.07 18.68 16.60
C THR A 337 -4.58 17.35 16.02
N LEU A 338 -3.41 16.87 16.47
CA LEU A 338 -2.89 15.56 16.05
C LEU A 338 -3.78 14.40 16.50
N PHE A 339 -4.32 14.45 17.72
CA PHE A 339 -5.27 13.47 18.21
C PHE A 339 -6.53 13.41 17.34
N LEU A 340 -7.14 14.56 17.04
CA LEU A 340 -8.31 14.64 16.17
C LEU A 340 -7.98 14.17 14.75
N LEU A 341 -6.81 14.52 14.22
CA LEU A 341 -6.37 14.07 12.91
C LEU A 341 -6.27 12.54 12.86
N VAL A 342 -5.56 11.93 13.81
CA VAL A 342 -5.40 10.47 13.88
C VAL A 342 -6.75 9.78 14.05
N ALA A 343 -7.63 10.29 14.91
CA ALA A 343 -8.94 9.71 15.17
C ALA A 343 -9.86 9.82 13.94
N LEU A 344 -10.05 11.03 13.41
CA LEU A 344 -11.01 11.28 12.32
C LEU A 344 -10.51 10.70 10.99
N LYS A 345 -9.23 10.84 10.66
CA LYS A 345 -8.65 10.19 9.47
C LYS A 345 -8.63 8.67 9.63
N GLY A 346 -8.39 8.14 10.83
CA GLY A 346 -8.48 6.70 11.11
C GLY A 346 -9.89 6.14 10.83
N VAL A 347 -10.95 6.83 11.26
CA VAL A 347 -12.34 6.43 10.97
C VAL A 347 -12.67 6.60 9.49
N ALA A 348 -12.25 7.71 8.87
CA ALA A 348 -12.43 7.94 7.44
C ALA A 348 -11.73 6.84 6.61
N TRP A 349 -10.53 6.44 7.01
CA TRP A 349 -9.77 5.34 6.42
C TRP A 349 -10.50 4.01 6.58
N ALA A 350 -11.02 3.68 7.77
CA ALA A 350 -11.81 2.47 7.98
C ALA A 350 -13.02 2.39 7.03
N ILE A 351 -13.76 3.50 6.88
CA ILE A 351 -14.92 3.56 5.99
C ILE A 351 -14.47 3.40 4.53
N SER A 352 -13.41 4.09 4.14
CA SER A 352 -12.84 4.06 2.79
C SER A 352 -12.35 2.66 2.41
N LEU A 353 -11.59 2.00 3.30
CA LEU A 353 -11.11 0.62 3.14
C LEU A 353 -12.24 -0.38 2.92
N GLY A 354 -13.36 -0.20 3.62
CA GLY A 354 -14.51 -1.10 3.54
C GLY A 354 -15.40 -0.87 2.32
N SER A 355 -15.53 0.37 1.87
CA SER A 355 -16.57 0.79 0.93
C SER A 355 -16.07 1.12 -0.47
N PHE A 356 -14.77 1.39 -0.63
CA PHE A 356 -14.18 1.90 -1.87
C PHE A 356 -13.01 1.02 -2.37
N ARG A 357 -12.25 1.50 -3.36
CA ARG A 357 -11.14 0.79 -4.01
C ARG A 357 -9.87 1.63 -4.00
N GLY A 358 -8.72 1.01 -3.85
CA GLY A 358 -7.44 1.67 -3.60
C GLY A 358 -6.59 0.81 -2.67
N GLY A 359 -5.57 1.40 -2.06
CA GLY A 359 -4.65 0.69 -1.18
C GLY A 359 -4.56 1.25 0.25
N PRO A 360 -4.11 0.42 1.21
CA PRO A 360 -4.04 0.80 2.62
C PRO A 360 -2.75 1.52 3.07
N THR A 361 -1.69 1.52 2.28
CA THR A 361 -0.30 1.74 2.73
C THR A 361 -0.04 3.20 3.11
N PHE A 362 -0.37 4.14 2.23
CA PHE A 362 -0.10 5.56 2.46
C PHE A 362 -0.89 6.15 3.63
N PRO A 363 -2.20 5.88 3.78
CA PRO A 363 -2.90 6.28 4.99
C PRO A 363 -2.31 5.70 6.27
N ALA A 364 -1.82 4.44 6.24
CA ALA A 364 -1.19 3.82 7.40
C ALA A 364 0.14 4.51 7.76
N LEU A 365 0.97 4.83 6.75
CA LEU A 365 2.20 5.61 6.93
C LEU A 365 1.88 6.99 7.51
N PHE A 366 0.88 7.69 6.97
CA PHE A 366 0.50 9.03 7.40
C PHE A 366 -0.03 9.06 8.83
N LEU A 367 -0.94 8.15 9.16
CA LEU A 367 -1.45 7.99 10.53
C LEU A 367 -0.34 7.61 11.52
N GLY A 368 0.60 6.76 11.09
CA GLY A 368 1.79 6.44 11.87
C GLY A 368 2.68 7.65 12.12
N ALA A 369 2.90 8.50 11.11
CA ALA A 369 3.67 9.73 11.26
C ALA A 369 2.97 10.75 12.19
N ALA A 370 1.68 11.01 11.98
CA ALA A 370 0.89 11.90 12.82
C ALA A 370 0.80 11.39 14.27
N GLY A 371 0.61 10.08 14.45
CA GLY A 371 0.67 9.43 15.77
C GLY A 371 2.05 9.54 16.40
N GLY A 372 3.12 9.46 15.61
CA GLY A 372 4.50 9.68 16.03
C GLY A 372 4.76 11.10 16.54
N LEU A 373 4.31 12.11 15.80
CA LEU A 373 4.38 13.50 16.25
C LEU A 373 3.58 13.73 17.53
N MET A 374 2.42 13.09 17.66
CA MET A 374 1.63 13.16 18.90
C MET A 374 2.37 12.50 20.06
N ALA A 375 2.99 11.35 19.82
CA ALA A 375 3.76 10.62 20.82
C ALA A 375 5.08 11.31 21.20
N ALA A 376 5.68 12.11 20.31
CA ALA A 376 6.88 12.90 20.58
C ALA A 376 6.67 13.96 21.68
N GLN A 377 5.42 14.26 22.03
CA GLN A 377 5.06 15.14 23.15
C GLN A 377 5.18 14.43 24.51
N LEU A 378 5.43 13.10 24.52
CA LEU A 378 5.66 12.34 25.73
C LEU A 378 7.05 12.67 26.34
N PRO A 379 7.19 12.64 27.67
CA PRO A 379 8.43 12.99 28.33
C PRO A 379 9.62 12.15 27.83
N GLY A 380 10.61 12.83 27.26
CA GLY A 380 11.87 12.24 26.81
C GLY A 380 11.77 11.36 25.57
N PHE A 381 10.64 11.34 24.85
CA PHE A 381 10.54 10.61 23.59
C PHE A 381 10.90 11.53 22.42
N SER A 382 11.97 11.20 21.71
CA SER A 382 12.43 12.04 20.60
C SER A 382 11.51 11.91 19.38
N GLU A 383 11.33 12.99 18.63
CA GLU A 383 10.43 13.04 17.46
C GLU A 383 10.77 11.98 16.40
N THR A 384 12.03 11.91 15.99
CA THR A 384 12.51 11.00 14.95
C THR A 384 12.20 9.53 15.23
N PRO A 385 12.60 8.94 16.39
CA PRO A 385 12.23 7.56 16.70
C PRO A 385 10.72 7.37 16.91
N ALA A 386 9.98 8.38 17.39
CA ALA A 386 8.53 8.29 17.55
C ALA A 386 7.80 8.15 16.20
N VAL A 387 8.11 9.04 15.26
CA VAL A 387 7.61 9.00 13.88
C VAL A 387 8.00 7.70 13.20
N ALA A 388 9.28 7.34 13.25
CA ALA A 388 9.77 6.12 12.61
C ALA A 388 9.12 4.85 13.19
N ALA A 389 9.03 4.73 14.51
CA ALA A 389 8.42 3.57 15.16
C ALA A 389 6.94 3.43 14.79
N LEU A 390 6.18 4.52 14.83
CA LEU A 390 4.74 4.46 14.60
C LEU A 390 4.35 4.35 13.13
N MET A 391 5.17 4.88 12.22
CA MET A 391 5.06 4.56 10.78
C MET A 391 5.27 3.07 10.51
N ALA A 392 6.37 2.50 11.04
CA ALA A 392 6.67 1.09 10.85
C ALA A 392 5.59 0.18 11.45
N ALA A 393 5.16 0.48 12.69
CA ALA A 393 4.11 -0.26 13.40
C ALA A 393 2.76 -0.20 12.68
N SER A 394 2.34 0.98 12.21
CA SER A 394 1.06 1.13 11.50
C SER A 394 1.07 0.42 10.14
N THR A 395 2.19 0.53 9.42
CA THR A 395 2.36 -0.09 8.10
C THR A 395 2.37 -1.61 8.19
N VAL A 396 3.15 -2.18 9.11
CA VAL A 396 3.17 -3.65 9.28
C VAL A 396 1.83 -4.18 9.77
N ALA A 397 1.12 -3.41 10.60
CA ALA A 397 -0.16 -3.84 11.15
C ALA A 397 -1.24 -4.02 10.08
N VAL A 398 -1.19 -3.23 9.00
CA VAL A 398 -2.13 -3.38 7.87
C VAL A 398 -1.61 -4.28 6.76
N LEU A 399 -0.31 -4.21 6.44
CA LEU A 399 0.26 -4.96 5.32
C LEU A 399 0.56 -6.41 5.68
N ARG A 400 0.93 -6.68 6.94
CA ARG A 400 1.50 -7.96 7.40
C ARG A 400 2.77 -8.37 6.67
N LEU A 401 3.54 -7.36 6.26
CA LEU A 401 4.81 -7.49 5.56
C LEU A 401 5.88 -6.79 6.41
N PRO A 402 6.43 -7.44 7.46
CA PRO A 402 7.38 -6.80 8.38
C PRO A 402 8.64 -6.27 7.70
N LEU A 403 9.24 -7.01 6.76
CA LEU A 403 10.45 -6.54 6.07
C LEU A 403 10.14 -5.32 5.19
N SER A 404 9.00 -5.32 4.52
CA SER A 404 8.53 -4.22 3.68
C SER A 404 8.27 -2.97 4.51
N ALA A 405 7.56 -3.10 5.64
CA ALA A 405 7.32 -1.98 6.56
C ALA A 405 8.64 -1.39 7.08
N VAL A 406 9.62 -2.24 7.41
CA VAL A 406 10.96 -1.81 7.83
C VAL A 406 11.67 -1.05 6.71
N VAL A 407 11.71 -1.61 5.50
CA VAL A 407 12.44 -1.00 4.36
C VAL A 407 11.79 0.30 3.90
N ILE A 408 10.46 0.36 3.81
CA ILE A 408 9.72 1.59 3.49
C ILE A 408 10.10 2.67 4.50
N THR A 409 9.96 2.38 5.80
CA THR A 409 10.21 3.38 6.84
C THR A 409 11.69 3.80 6.87
N LEU A 410 12.62 2.86 6.72
CA LEU A 410 14.06 3.15 6.67
C LEU A 410 14.43 4.09 5.54
N LEU A 411 13.85 3.92 4.35
CA LEU A 411 14.13 4.82 3.23
C LEU A 411 13.54 6.22 3.47
N LEU A 412 12.32 6.29 4.02
CA LEU A 412 11.69 7.56 4.37
C LEU A 412 12.43 8.31 5.47
N THR A 413 13.07 7.61 6.41
CA THR A 413 13.85 8.22 7.50
C THR A 413 15.36 8.13 7.28
N SER A 414 15.80 7.88 6.04
CA SER A 414 17.21 7.56 5.74
C SER A 414 18.20 8.67 6.08
N ARG A 415 17.74 9.93 6.13
CA ARG A 415 18.55 11.10 6.47
C ARG A 415 18.68 11.36 7.97
N SER A 416 17.99 10.58 8.79
CA SER A 416 17.80 10.89 10.21
C SER A 416 18.78 10.17 11.13
N GLY A 417 19.75 9.41 10.60
CA GLY A 417 20.83 8.80 11.38
C GLY A 417 20.68 7.29 11.62
N ALA A 418 21.78 6.66 12.06
CA ALA A 418 21.86 5.20 12.18
C ALA A 418 21.01 4.60 13.32
N GLY A 419 20.63 5.42 14.31
CA GLY A 419 19.83 4.96 15.45
C GLY A 419 18.40 4.60 15.07
N VAL A 420 17.89 5.08 13.94
CA VAL A 420 16.49 4.89 13.57
C VAL A 420 16.20 3.43 13.20
N GLY A 421 17.14 2.73 12.57
CA GLY A 421 16.94 1.37 12.08
C GLY A 421 16.58 0.35 13.16
N PRO A 422 17.34 0.24 14.27
CA PRO A 422 16.97 -0.64 15.39
C PRO A 422 15.56 -0.37 15.95
N ILE A 423 15.17 0.90 16.08
CA ILE A 423 13.84 1.28 16.60
C ILE A 423 12.74 0.85 15.63
N ILE A 424 12.90 1.09 14.33
CA ILE A 424 11.97 0.64 13.28
C ILE A 424 11.77 -0.88 13.33
N ILE A 425 12.85 -1.66 13.43
CA ILE A 425 12.77 -3.12 13.45
C ILE A 425 12.01 -3.61 14.68
N VAL A 426 12.34 -3.07 15.87
CA VAL A 426 11.66 -3.44 17.12
C VAL A 426 10.18 -3.10 17.04
N ALA A 427 9.84 -1.91 16.57
CA ALA A 427 8.46 -1.46 16.40
C ALA A 427 7.67 -2.37 15.45
N ALA A 428 8.24 -2.71 14.30
CA ALA A 428 7.62 -3.57 13.30
C ALA A 428 7.37 -4.99 13.85
N VAL A 429 8.35 -5.57 14.56
CA VAL A 429 8.20 -6.91 15.15
C VAL A 429 7.12 -6.91 16.24
N VAL A 430 7.13 -5.93 17.14
CA VAL A 430 6.13 -5.83 18.22
C VAL A 430 4.72 -5.66 17.66
N ALA A 431 4.55 -4.78 16.67
CA ALA A 431 3.26 -4.56 16.02
C ALA A 431 2.78 -5.82 15.27
N TYR A 432 3.67 -6.50 14.54
CA TYR A 432 3.35 -7.75 13.84
C TYR A 432 2.88 -8.83 14.82
N LEU A 433 3.63 -9.07 15.90
CA LEU A 433 3.24 -10.04 16.95
C LEU A 433 1.90 -9.67 17.61
N THR A 434 1.65 -8.37 17.81
CA THR A 434 0.38 -7.89 18.34
C THR A 434 -0.79 -8.24 17.41
N ILE A 435 -0.65 -8.03 16.10
CA ILE A 435 -1.69 -8.42 15.15
C ILE A 435 -1.91 -9.94 15.14
N GLU A 436 -0.85 -10.73 15.05
CA GLU A 436 -0.94 -12.20 15.06
C GLU A 436 -1.65 -12.74 16.31
N THR A 437 -1.36 -12.16 17.47
CA THR A 437 -2.02 -12.55 18.73
C THR A 437 -3.51 -12.17 18.76
N LEU A 438 -3.87 -10.98 18.29
CA LEU A 438 -5.28 -10.54 18.20
C LEU A 438 -6.08 -11.43 17.25
N GLU A 439 -5.49 -11.83 16.13
CA GLU A 439 -6.12 -12.73 15.17
C GLU A 439 -6.32 -14.14 15.73
N ALA A 440 -5.32 -14.68 16.42
CA ALA A 440 -5.40 -15.98 17.07
C ALA A 440 -6.44 -16.04 18.20
N VAL A 441 -6.67 -14.92 18.90
CA VAL A 441 -7.76 -14.82 19.88
C VAL A 441 -9.12 -14.84 19.18
N ARG A 442 -9.25 -14.09 18.08
CA ARG A 442 -10.50 -14.01 17.31
C ARG A 442 -10.92 -15.35 16.71
N THR A 443 -10.00 -16.11 16.12
CA THR A 443 -10.30 -17.43 15.55
C THR A 443 -10.79 -18.39 16.62
N ARG A 444 -10.12 -18.45 17.79
CA ARG A 444 -10.55 -19.26 18.94
C ARG A 444 -11.94 -18.89 19.45
N SER A 445 -12.27 -17.60 19.54
CA SER A 445 -13.61 -17.15 19.96
C SER A 445 -14.71 -17.58 18.98
N ARG A 446 -14.41 -17.70 17.68
CA ARG A 446 -15.36 -18.19 16.67
C ARG A 446 -15.57 -19.70 16.75
N GLU A 447 -14.51 -20.46 16.97
CA GLU A 447 -14.58 -21.93 17.07
C GLU A 447 -15.24 -22.40 18.38
N GLY A 448 -15.00 -21.69 19.50
CA GLY A 448 -15.62 -22.00 20.79
C GLY A 448 -17.09 -21.58 20.92
N GLY A 449 -17.62 -20.80 19.97
CA GLY A 449 -18.98 -20.25 19.98
C GLY A 449 -19.96 -20.90 18.99
N GLY A 450 -19.60 -22.01 18.33
CA GLY A 450 -20.53 -22.80 17.52
C GLY A 450 -21.63 -23.43 18.37
N PRO A 451 -22.88 -23.56 17.86
CA PRO A 451 -24.02 -23.99 18.67
C PRO A 451 -23.78 -25.40 19.23
N ARG A 452 -23.85 -25.52 20.56
CA ARG A 452 -24.06 -26.80 21.25
C ARG A 452 -25.54 -27.11 21.32
#